data_AF-A0A2W6DQW8-F1
#
_entry.id   AF-A0A2W6DQW8-F1
#
_cell.length_a   1.000
_cell.length_b   1.000
_cell.length_c   1.000
_cell.angle_alpha   90.00
_cell.angle_beta   90.00
_cell.angle_gamma   90.00
#
_symmetry.space_group_name_H-M   'P 1'
#
loop_
_entity.id
_entity.type
_entity.pdbx_description
1 polymer ?
#
loop_
_entity_poly.entity_id
_entity_poly.type
_entity_poly.pdbx_seq_one_letter_code
_entity_poly.pdbx_strand_id
1 'polypeptide(L)'
;MDDRPRLCGHHYFRVFRRGSTIAYFVTLASVSLWQAAIVLDRSVPHLVRSFTRTFGVSPHAYIIGRCIETARGLLLAGGRPAVVATTVGFYDHSHFTRHFRRHTSVAPGRYAASHP
;
A
#
# COMPACT_ATOMS: atom_id res chain seq x y z
N MET A 1 -24.87 -17.52 -1.34
CA MET A 1 -23.92 -17.21 -2.43
C MET A 1 -23.08 -16.04 -1.91
N ASP A 2 -22.03 -16.38 -1.14
CA ASP A 2 -21.19 -15.42 -0.41
C ASP A 2 -20.11 -14.93 -1.37
N ASP A 3 -20.32 -13.74 -1.93
CA ASP A 3 -19.45 -13.10 -2.92
C ASP A 3 -18.55 -12.07 -2.23
N ARG A 4 -17.79 -12.52 -1.22
CA ARG A 4 -16.82 -11.66 -0.54
C ARG A 4 -15.52 -11.61 -1.36
N PRO A 5 -15.09 -10.44 -1.84
CA PRO A 5 -13.78 -10.32 -2.45
C PRO A 5 -12.72 -10.67 -1.41
N ARG A 6 -11.91 -11.68 -1.73
CA ARG A 6 -10.71 -12.05 -0.96
C ARG A 6 -9.69 -10.92 -1.09
N LEU A 7 -9.81 -9.92 -0.22
CA LEU A 7 -8.91 -8.77 -0.14
C LEU A 7 -7.58 -9.23 0.47
N CYS A 8 -6.60 -9.51 -0.38
CA CYS A 8 -5.21 -9.68 0.03
C CYS A 8 -4.66 -8.35 0.60
N GLY A 9 -4.10 -8.39 1.82
CA GLY A 9 -3.24 -7.33 2.37
C GLY A 9 -3.97 -6.33 3.28
N HIS A 10 -3.74 -6.48 4.58
CA HIS A 10 -4.41 -5.77 5.68
C HIS A 10 -4.15 -4.24 5.69
N HIS A 11 -5.22 -3.44 5.56
CA HIS A 11 -5.51 -2.12 6.17
C HIS A 11 -4.46 -0.98 6.03
N TYR A 12 -4.77 0.13 5.34
CA TYR A 12 -3.80 1.23 5.06
C TYR A 12 -4.38 2.66 4.88
N PHE A 13 -5.48 3.04 5.53
CA PHE A 13 -6.09 4.38 5.41
C PHE A 13 -6.31 5.07 6.75
N ARG A 14 -5.36 5.86 7.26
CA ARG A 14 -5.69 6.79 8.35
C ARG A 14 -6.45 7.99 7.79
N VAL A 15 -7.72 8.14 8.17
CA VAL A 15 -8.51 9.33 7.87
C VAL A 15 -8.32 10.34 9.00
N PHE A 16 -7.99 11.59 8.67
CA PHE A 16 -7.96 12.69 9.62
C PHE A 16 -9.14 13.64 9.35
N ARG A 17 -10.02 13.88 10.34
CA ARG A 17 -10.98 14.99 10.30
C ARG A 17 -10.45 16.13 11.15
N ARG A 18 -10.10 17.25 10.52
CA ARG A 18 -10.02 18.56 11.20
C ARG A 18 -10.69 19.58 10.30
N GLY A 19 -11.93 19.96 10.64
CA GLY A 19 -12.79 20.81 9.79
C GLY A 19 -13.39 20.10 8.57
N SER A 20 -14.10 20.86 7.73
CA SER A 20 -14.85 20.41 6.55
C SER A 20 -13.97 19.96 5.36
N THR A 21 -12.65 19.95 5.51
CA THR A 21 -11.70 19.57 4.47
C THR A 21 -11.20 18.14 4.71
N ILE A 22 -11.46 17.25 3.75
CA ILE A 22 -10.95 15.87 3.77
C ILE A 22 -9.49 15.91 3.30
N ALA A 23 -8.55 15.83 4.24
CA ALA A 23 -7.13 15.65 3.95
C ALA A 23 -6.77 14.17 4.08
N TYR A 24 -6.27 13.57 2.99
CA TYR A 24 -5.76 12.20 2.99
C TYR A 24 -4.30 12.22 3.43
N PHE A 25 -4.01 11.81 4.66
CA PHE A 25 -2.64 11.66 5.14
C PHE A 25 -2.34 10.16 5.32
N VAL A 26 -1.51 9.60 4.44
CA VAL A 26 -1.13 8.19 4.49
C VAL A 26 -0.03 8.01 5.53
N THR A 27 -0.43 7.89 6.80
CA THR A 27 0.40 7.26 7.83
C THR A 27 0.27 5.74 7.66
N LEU A 28 1.35 4.97 7.90
CA LEU A 28 1.36 3.50 7.98
C LEU A 28 0.55 2.97 9.20
N ALA A 29 -0.59 3.57 9.48
CA ALA A 29 -1.53 3.18 10.51
C ALA A 29 -2.74 2.56 9.80
N SER A 30 -2.98 1.31 10.15
CA SER A 30 -3.89 0.39 9.50
C SER A 30 -5.35 0.75 9.72
N VAL A 31 -6.00 1.41 8.75
CA VAL A 31 -7.47 1.43 8.69
C VAL A 31 -7.97 1.00 7.31
N SER A 32 -9.03 0.20 7.26
CA SER A 32 -9.58 -0.27 5.98
C SER A 32 -10.41 0.83 5.33
N LEU A 33 -10.64 0.75 4.01
CA LEU A 33 -11.58 1.66 3.32
C LEU A 33 -12.99 1.63 3.94
N TRP A 34 -13.40 0.48 4.51
CA TRP A 34 -14.66 0.32 5.21
C TRP A 34 -14.68 1.08 6.55
N GLN A 35 -13.61 0.97 7.34
CA GLN A 35 -13.47 1.77 8.56
C GLN A 35 -13.39 3.28 8.26
N ALA A 36 -12.68 3.65 7.19
CA ALA A 36 -12.62 5.03 6.70
C ALA A 36 -14.02 5.54 6.28
N ALA A 37 -14.82 4.70 5.61
CA ALA A 37 -16.19 4.99 5.23
C ALA A 37 -17.08 5.30 6.44
N ILE A 38 -16.99 4.51 7.50
CA ILE A 38 -17.73 4.72 8.75
C ILE A 38 -17.33 6.04 9.41
N VAL A 39 -16.02 6.29 9.57
CA VAL A 39 -15.52 7.51 10.22
C VAL A 39 -15.87 8.78 9.43
N LEU A 40 -15.95 8.68 8.10
CA LEU A 40 -16.27 9.79 7.22
C LEU A 40 -17.76 9.94 6.92
N ASP A 41 -18.60 9.01 7.37
CA ASP A 41 -20.01 8.92 6.99
C ASP A 41 -20.19 8.95 5.45
N ARG A 42 -19.38 8.15 4.74
CA ARG A 42 -19.39 8.07 3.27
C ARG A 42 -19.31 6.63 2.82
N SER A 43 -19.90 6.32 1.66
CA SER A 43 -19.80 4.98 1.09
C SER A 43 -18.38 4.68 0.58
N VAL A 44 -17.97 3.42 0.64
CA VAL A 44 -16.68 2.95 0.11
C VAL A 44 -16.46 3.34 -1.37
N PRO A 45 -17.46 3.19 -2.28
CA PRO A 45 -17.29 3.61 -3.67
C PRO A 45 -17.10 5.12 -3.83
N HIS A 46 -17.69 5.94 -2.95
CA HIS A 46 -17.45 7.37 -2.94
C HIS A 46 -15.99 7.66 -2.56
N LEU A 47 -15.48 7.03 -1.49
CA LEU A 47 -14.08 7.22 -1.07
C LEU A 47 -13.07 6.77 -2.13
N VAL A 48 -13.30 5.64 -2.79
CA VAL A 48 -12.42 5.17 -3.88
C VAL A 48 -12.41 6.18 -5.03
N ARG A 49 -13.57 6.69 -5.46
CA ARG A 49 -13.65 7.68 -6.54
C ARG A 49 -12.99 9.00 -6.16
N SER A 50 -13.25 9.51 -4.95
CA SER A 50 -12.63 10.74 -4.45
C SER A 50 -11.12 10.60 -4.38
N PHE A 51 -10.61 9.48 -3.84
CA PHE A 51 -9.18 9.21 -3.78
C PHE A 51 -8.56 9.16 -5.18
N THR A 52 -9.13 8.37 -6.10
CA THR A 52 -8.61 8.26 -7.47
C THR A 52 -8.63 9.60 -8.18
N ARG A 53 -9.65 10.45 -7.96
CA ARG A 53 -9.70 11.81 -8.53
C ARG A 53 -8.59 12.71 -7.99
N THR A 54 -8.23 12.56 -6.72
CA THR A 54 -7.19 13.37 -6.07
C THR A 54 -5.77 12.88 -6.41
N PHE A 55 -5.54 11.57 -6.46
CA PHE A 55 -4.20 10.98 -6.60
C PHE A 55 -3.92 10.38 -7.98
N GLY A 56 -4.90 10.34 -8.88
CA GLY A 56 -4.78 9.77 -10.23
C GLY A 56 -4.68 8.23 -10.28
N VAL A 57 -4.60 7.56 -9.14
CA VAL A 57 -4.44 6.10 -9.02
C VAL A 57 -5.40 5.53 -7.99
N SER A 58 -5.70 4.24 -8.11
CA SER A 58 -6.56 3.56 -7.13
C SER A 58 -5.88 3.51 -5.74
N PRO A 59 -6.66 3.50 -4.65
CA PRO A 59 -6.15 3.32 -3.29
C PRO A 59 -5.13 2.19 -3.14
N HIS A 60 -5.45 1.01 -3.70
CA HIS A 60 -4.59 -0.16 -3.65
C HIS A 60 -3.27 0.06 -4.40
N ALA A 61 -3.32 0.64 -5.61
CA ALA A 61 -2.11 0.91 -6.40
C ALA A 61 -1.19 1.92 -5.70
N TYR A 62 -1.77 2.95 -5.08
CA TYR A 62 -1.02 3.94 -4.30
C TYR A 62 -0.25 3.28 -3.15
N ILE A 63 -0.93 2.45 -2.35
CA ILE A 63 -0.31 1.75 -1.22
C ILE A 63 0.83 0.86 -1.69
N ILE A 64 0.59 0.04 -2.73
CA ILE A 64 1.64 -0.81 -3.30
C ILE A 64 2.84 0.02 -3.71
N GLY A 65 2.65 1.15 -4.39
CA GLY A 65 3.73 2.06 -4.76
C GLY A 65 4.53 2.56 -3.55
N ARG A 66 3.85 2.96 -2.48
CA ARG A 66 4.51 3.38 -1.22
C ARG A 66 5.27 2.23 -0.56
N CYS A 67 4.72 1.03 -0.51
CA CYS A 67 5.40 -0.14 0.03
C CYS A 67 6.66 -0.48 -0.78
N ILE A 68 6.60 -0.40 -2.12
CA ILE A 68 7.77 -0.61 -2.97
C ILE A 68 8.82 0.46 -2.72
N GLU A 69 8.44 1.74 -2.59
CA GLU A 69 9.39 2.81 -2.33
C GLU A 69 10.14 2.60 -1.00
N THR A 70 9.43 2.25 0.06
CA THR A 70 10.06 1.86 1.34
C THR A 70 10.96 0.63 1.18
N ALA A 71 10.51 -0.37 0.44
CA ALA A 71 11.28 -1.59 0.21
C ALA A 71 12.60 -1.33 -0.53
N ARG A 72 12.61 -0.39 -1.48
CA ARG A 72 13.84 0.02 -2.19
C ARG A 72 14.89 0.51 -1.19
N GLY A 73 14.51 1.41 -0.28
CA GLY A 73 15.42 1.92 0.75
C GLY A 73 15.96 0.81 1.66
N LEU A 74 15.08 -0.10 2.11
CA LEU A 74 15.49 -1.22 2.98
C LEU A 74 16.41 -2.22 2.28
N LEU A 75 16.18 -2.50 0.99
CA LEU A 75 17.04 -3.40 0.22
C LEU A 75 18.43 -2.79 -0.03
N LEU A 76 18.51 -1.50 -0.34
CA LEU A 76 19.79 -0.80 -0.51
C LEU A 76 20.56 -0.65 0.81
N ALA A 77 19.87 -0.70 1.95
CA ALA A 77 20.48 -0.75 3.27
C ALA A 77 20.94 -2.15 3.69
N GLY A 78 21.01 -3.12 2.76
CA GLY A 78 21.44 -4.50 3.02
C GLY A 78 20.33 -5.42 3.54
N GLY A 79 19.07 -5.00 3.49
CA GLY A 79 17.93 -5.79 3.92
C GLY A 79 17.74 -7.07 3.08
N ARG A 80 17.50 -8.20 3.76
CA ARG A 80 17.20 -9.47 3.08
C ARG A 80 15.81 -9.41 2.43
N PRO A 81 15.64 -9.75 1.14
CA PRO A 81 14.36 -9.63 0.43
C PRO A 81 13.14 -10.27 1.12
N ALA A 82 13.33 -11.44 1.73
CA ALA A 82 12.27 -12.13 2.47
C ALA A 82 11.81 -11.35 3.72
N VAL A 83 12.73 -10.71 4.43
CA VAL A 83 12.44 -9.89 5.62
C VAL A 83 11.84 -8.55 5.20
N VAL A 84 12.34 -7.95 4.12
CA VAL A 84 11.80 -6.69 3.61
C VAL A 84 10.34 -6.87 3.17
N ALA A 85 10.02 -8.00 2.51
CA ALA A 85 8.65 -8.29 2.08
C ALA A 85 7.63 -8.23 3.23
N THR A 86 7.93 -8.89 4.36
CA THR A 86 7.04 -8.87 5.52
C THR A 86 7.05 -7.51 6.22
N THR A 87 8.20 -6.84 6.28
CA THR A 87 8.35 -5.52 6.89
C THR A 87 7.50 -4.45 6.18
N VAL A 88 7.45 -4.49 4.85
CA VAL A 88 6.65 -3.53 4.05
C VAL A 88 5.22 -4.00 3.81
N GLY A 89 4.78 -5.04 4.52
CA GLY A 89 3.38 -5.44 4.59
C GLY A 89 2.88 -6.33 3.44
N PHE A 90 3.79 -6.99 2.71
CA PHE A 90 3.40 -8.05 1.78
C PHE A 90 3.17 -9.36 2.52
N TYR A 91 2.11 -10.07 2.11
CA TYR A 91 1.76 -11.38 2.67
C TYR A 91 2.84 -12.44 2.44
N ASP A 92 3.41 -12.46 1.24
CA ASP A 92 4.43 -13.41 0.87
C ASP A 92 5.46 -12.82 -0.10
N HIS A 93 6.59 -13.51 -0.19
CA HIS A 93 7.74 -13.12 -1.00
C HIS A 93 7.47 -13.12 -2.51
N SER A 94 6.60 -14.01 -3.01
CA SER A 94 6.23 -14.09 -4.42
C SER A 94 5.38 -12.88 -4.84
N HIS A 95 4.45 -12.49 -3.98
CA HIS A 95 3.62 -11.30 -4.15
C HIS A 95 4.47 -10.04 -4.16
N PHE A 96 5.37 -9.91 -3.18
CA PHE A 96 6.35 -8.82 -3.14
C PHE A 96 7.20 -8.77 -4.40
N THR A 97 7.82 -9.90 -4.78
CA THR A 97 8.71 -9.96 -5.95
C THR A 97 8.01 -9.55 -7.24
N ARG A 98 6.76 -9.98 -7.43
CA ARG A 98 5.96 -9.60 -8.61
C ARG A 98 5.71 -8.09 -8.65
N HIS A 99 5.29 -7.50 -7.55
CA HIS A 99 5.03 -6.05 -7.49
C HIS A 99 6.31 -5.24 -7.59
N PHE A 100 7.37 -5.66 -6.91
CA PHE A 100 8.67 -5.00 -6.95
C PHE A 100 9.24 -4.95 -8.36
N ARG A 101 9.23 -6.09 -9.07
CA ARG A 101 9.69 -6.16 -10.48
C ARG A 101 8.85 -5.31 -11.42
N ARG A 102 7.52 -5.24 -11.22
CA ARG A 102 6.64 -4.38 -12.03
C ARG A 102 6.94 -2.90 -11.87
N HIS A 103 7.42 -2.48 -10.70
CA HIS A 103 7.71 -1.07 -10.40
C HIS A 103 9.17 -0.68 -10.69
N THR A 104 10.11 -1.60 -10.57
CA THR A 104 11.56 -1.30 -10.64
C THR A 104 12.27 -1.97 -11.81
N SER A 105 11.58 -2.83 -12.56
CA SER A 105 12.14 -3.70 -13.61
C SER A 105 13.21 -4.71 -13.14
N VAL A 106 13.58 -4.72 -11.86
CA VAL A 106 14.63 -5.55 -11.29
C VAL A 106 14.05 -6.42 -10.17
N ALA A 107 14.56 -7.65 -10.01
CA ALA A 107 14.17 -8.51 -8.91
C ALA A 107 14.77 -8.01 -7.58
N PRO A 108 14.07 -8.10 -6.44
CA PRO A 108 14.53 -7.51 -5.17
C PRO A 108 15.88 -8.04 -4.71
N GLY A 109 16.21 -9.31 -4.95
CA GLY A 109 17.54 -9.86 -4.64
C GLY A 109 18.67 -9.24 -5.47
N ARG A 110 18.44 -9.01 -6.77
CA ARG A 110 19.40 -8.29 -7.62
C ARG A 110 19.50 -6.82 -7.26
N TYR A 111 18.39 -6.21 -6.87
CA TYR A 111 18.33 -4.82 -6.44
C TYR A 111 19.08 -4.60 -5.12
N ALA A 112 18.98 -5.53 -4.16
CA ALA A 112 19.78 -5.48 -2.93
C ALA A 112 21.27 -5.63 -3.23
N ALA A 113 21.65 -6.52 -4.15
CA ALA A 113 23.05 -6.75 -4.52
C ALA A 113 23.67 -5.62 -5.36
N SER A 114 22.90 -4.65 -5.84
CA SER A 114 23.43 -3.51 -6.61
C SER A 114 23.97 -2.37 -5.73
N HIS A 115 23.88 -2.48 -4.41
CA HIS A 115 24.62 -1.64 -3.46
C HIS A 115 25.47 -2.56 -2.58
N PRO A 116 26.81 -2.50 -2.69
CA PRO A 116 27.72 -3.33 -1.90
C PRO A 116 27.74 -2.94 -0.42
#